data_AF-A0A5B3GU41-F1
#
_entry.id   AF-A0A5B3GU41-F1
#
_cell.length_a   1.000
_cell.length_b   1.000
_cell.length_c   1.000
_cell.angle_alpha   90.00
_cell.angle_beta   90.00
_cell.angle_gamma   90.00
#
_symmetry.space_group_name_H-M   'P 1'
#
loop_
_entity.id
_entity.type
_entity.pdbx_description
1 polymer ?
#
loop_
_entity_poly.entity_id
_entity_poly.type
_entity_poly.pdbx_seq_one_letter_code
_entity_poly.pdbx_strand_id
1 'polypeptide(L)'
;NEWKNIDLIRVIVRTVDRLLGNPEGTSEKLITYVTDRAGHDLRYAIDSRKLKRELGWEPSLQFEEGIEKTVRWYLQNQSWMDDITSGEYQQYYQSMYKDR
;
A
#
# COMPACT_ATOMS: atom_id res chain seq x y z
N ASN A 1 13.28 5.43 8.46
CA ASN A 1 12.17 5.34 7.48
C ASN A 1 12.37 4.13 6.60
N GLU A 2 12.16 2.94 7.14
CA GLU A 2 12.17 1.71 6.36
C GLU A 2 11.06 0.81 6.91
N TRP A 3 10.34 0.16 6.01
CA TRP A 3 9.22 -0.72 6.31
C TRP A 3 9.41 -2.02 5.56
N LYS A 4 9.19 -3.15 6.23
CA LYS A 4 9.07 -4.43 5.53
C LYS A 4 7.72 -4.46 4.82
N ASN A 5 7.67 -5.09 3.65
CA ASN A 5 6.43 -5.22 2.87
C ASN A 5 5.28 -5.82 3.71
N ILE A 6 5.55 -6.84 4.52
CA ILE A 6 4.51 -7.47 5.35
C ILE A 6 3.96 -6.53 6.43
N ASP A 7 4.81 -5.68 7.02
CA ASP A 7 4.37 -4.74 8.05
C ASP A 7 3.51 -3.62 7.43
N LEU A 8 3.87 -3.17 6.22
CA LEU A 8 3.04 -2.27 5.42
C LEU A 8 1.65 -2.86 5.14
N ILE A 9 1.59 -4.11 4.65
CA ILE A 9 0.30 -4.76 4.34
C ILE A 9 -0.56 -4.89 5.60
N ARG A 10 0.01 -5.23 6.75
CA ARG A 10 -0.73 -5.28 8.02
C ARG A 10 -1.32 -3.93 8.41
N VAL A 11 -0.57 -2.84 8.26
CA VAL A 11 -1.09 -1.48 8.51
C VAL A 11 -2.26 -1.16 7.59
N ILE A 12 -2.15 -1.48 6.29
CA ILE A 12 -3.23 -1.25 5.32
C ILE A 12 -4.47 -2.06 5.69
N VAL A 13 -4.31 -3.37 5.93
CA VAL A 13 -5.43 -4.29 6.25
C VAL A 13 -6.19 -3.84 7.49
N ARG A 14 -5.48 -3.52 8.58
CA ARG A 14 -6.10 -3.04 9.82
C ARG A 14 -6.79 -1.69 9.64
N THR A 15 -6.20 -0.81 8.84
CA THR A 15 -6.79 0.48 8.50
C THR A 15 -8.09 0.30 7.72
N VAL A 16 -8.12 -0.59 6.72
CA VAL A 16 -9.33 -0.91 5.97
C VAL A 16 -10.40 -1.52 6.88
N ASP A 17 -10.04 -2.51 7.70
CA ASP A 17 -10.98 -3.14 8.65
C ASP A 17 -11.64 -2.09 9.55
N ARG A 18 -10.84 -1.22 10.18
CA ARG A 18 -11.34 -0.16 11.04
C ARG A 18 -12.26 0.82 10.29
N LEU A 19 -11.89 1.23 9.08
CA LEU A 19 -12.67 2.20 8.30
C LEU A 19 -13.98 1.61 7.75
N LEU A 20 -14.03 0.30 7.54
CA LEU A 20 -15.24 -0.42 7.11
C LEU A 20 -16.08 -0.96 8.29
N GLY A 21 -15.60 -0.83 9.54
CA GLY A 21 -16.29 -1.31 10.72
C GLY A 21 -16.14 -2.81 10.99
N ASN A 22 -15.18 -3.47 10.36
CA ASN A 22 -14.81 -4.85 10.67
C ASN A 22 -14.00 -4.90 11.98
N PRO A 23 -14.02 -6.01 12.73
CA PRO A 23 -13.07 -6.23 13.80
C PRO A 23 -11.63 -6.18 13.25
N GLU A 24 -10.77 -5.38 13.88
CA GLU A 24 -9.39 -5.18 13.40
C GLU A 24 -8.63 -6.50 13.29
N GLY A 25 -8.02 -6.73 12.12
CA GLY A 25 -7.25 -7.94 11.83
C GLY A 25 -8.06 -9.07 11.22
N THR A 26 -9.39 -8.93 11.09
CA THR A 26 -10.26 -9.92 10.43
C THR A 26 -9.81 -10.20 9.00
N SER A 27 -9.31 -9.18 8.31
CA SER A 27 -8.85 -9.28 6.92
C SER A 27 -7.39 -9.74 6.79
N GLU A 28 -6.65 -9.95 7.89
CA GLU A 28 -5.26 -10.47 7.81
C GLU A 28 -5.21 -11.88 7.17
N LYS A 29 -6.28 -12.65 7.29
CA LYS A 29 -6.44 -13.96 6.62
C LYS A 29 -6.41 -13.90 5.09
N LEU A 30 -6.58 -12.72 4.50
CA LEU A 30 -6.51 -12.51 3.05
C LEU A 30 -5.07 -12.35 2.54
N ILE A 31 -4.08 -12.27 3.44
CA ILE A 31 -2.67 -12.20 3.07
C ILE A 31 -2.22 -13.55 2.53
N THR A 32 -1.77 -13.57 1.28
CA THR A 32 -1.24 -14.75 0.60
C THR A 32 0.22 -14.50 0.23
N TYR A 33 1.10 -15.43 0.59
CA TYR A 33 2.48 -15.42 0.15
C TYR A 33 2.57 -16.04 -1.24
N VAL A 34 3.18 -15.31 -2.16
CA VAL A 34 3.42 -15.76 -3.54
C VAL A 34 4.92 -15.85 -3.81
N THR A 35 5.28 -16.51 -4.91
CA THR A 35 6.66 -16.60 -5.36
C THR A 35 7.25 -15.19 -5.54
N ASP A 36 8.46 -15.00 -5.00
CA ASP A 36 9.13 -13.70 -5.04
C ASP A 36 9.51 -13.27 -6.47
N ARG A 37 9.68 -11.96 -6.68
CA ARG A 37 10.06 -11.40 -7.97
C ARG A 37 11.53 -11.73 -8.27
N ALA A 38 11.80 -12.21 -9.48
CA ALA A 38 13.19 -12.39 -9.94
C ALA A 38 13.94 -11.04 -9.90
N GLY A 39 15.10 -11.00 -9.25
CA GLY A 39 15.90 -9.77 -9.09
C GLY A 39 15.33 -8.77 -8.10
N HIS A 40 14.62 -9.22 -7.05
CA HIS A 40 14.06 -8.32 -6.04
C HIS A 40 15.15 -7.67 -5.18
N ASP A 41 15.35 -6.36 -5.36
CA ASP A 41 16.09 -5.54 -4.41
C ASP A 41 15.38 -5.53 -3.06
N LEU A 42 16.05 -6.04 -2.01
CA LEU A 42 15.43 -6.27 -0.72
C LEU A 42 15.23 -5.00 0.12
N ARG A 43 15.97 -3.92 -0.20
CA ARG A 43 16.06 -2.76 0.66
C ARG A 43 16.32 -1.48 -0.13
N TYR A 44 15.43 -0.51 0.06
CA TYR A 44 15.63 0.88 -0.34
C TYR A 44 15.59 1.79 0.88
N ALA A 45 16.55 2.70 0.96
CA ALA A 45 16.59 3.74 1.98
C ALA A 45 17.19 5.01 1.39
N ILE A 46 16.57 6.15 1.67
CA ILE A 46 17.03 7.47 1.21
C ILE A 46 17.44 8.29 2.41
N ASP A 47 18.58 8.98 2.28
CA ASP A 47 19.03 9.99 3.24
C ASP A 47 18.59 11.39 2.78
N SER A 48 17.60 11.96 3.46
CA SER A 48 17.06 13.29 3.18
C SER A 48 17.76 14.43 3.95
N ARG A 49 18.86 14.17 4.65
CA ARG A 49 19.54 15.19 5.49
C ARG A 49 19.98 16.43 4.70
N LYS A 50 20.40 16.25 3.44
CA LYS A 50 20.78 17.37 2.56
C LYS A 50 19.59 18.31 2.31
N LEU A 51 18.45 17.73 1.94
CA LEU A 51 17.21 18.46 1.66
C LEU A 51 16.72 19.23 2.89
N LYS A 52 16.78 18.60 4.07
CA LYS A 52 16.45 19.25 5.35
C LYS A 52 17.39 20.41 5.67
N ARG A 53 18.70 20.23 5.52
CA ARG A 53 19.69 21.27 5.85
C ARG A 53 19.64 22.46 4.90
N GLU A 54 19.50 22.22 3.61
CA GLU A 54 19.63 23.26 2.58
C GLU A 54 18.31 23.98 2.30
N LEU A 55 17.18 23.29 2.41
CA LEU A 55 15.86 23.83 2.08
C LEU A 55 14.89 23.88 3.27
N GLY A 56 15.30 23.42 4.46
CA GLY A 56 14.41 23.34 5.63
C GLY A 56 13.28 22.33 5.48
N TRP A 57 13.34 21.45 4.48
CA TRP A 57 12.28 20.48 4.22
C TRP A 57 12.20 19.41 5.31
N GLU A 58 10.97 19.13 5.74
CA GLU A 58 10.64 18.02 6.61
C GLU A 58 9.36 17.34 6.12
N PRO A 59 9.20 16.02 6.32
CA PRO A 59 7.95 15.35 6.02
C PRO A 59 6.82 15.96 6.85
N SER A 60 5.71 16.31 6.20
CA SER A 60 4.54 16.88 6.85
C SER A 60 3.64 15.84 7.51
N LEU A 61 3.87 14.55 7.27
CA LEU A 61 3.02 13.45 7.70
C LEU A 61 3.87 12.29 8.20
N GLN A 62 3.34 11.57 9.20
CA GLN A 62 3.82 10.24 9.55
C GLN A 62 3.29 9.22 8.53
N PHE A 63 3.99 8.09 8.42
CA PHE A 63 3.69 7.09 7.41
C PHE A 63 2.28 6.51 7.56
N GLU A 64 1.92 6.12 8.78
CA GLU A 64 0.61 5.56 9.12
C GLU A 64 -0.53 6.55 8.86
N GLU A 65 -0.31 7.85 9.14
CA GLU A 65 -1.27 8.90 8.80
C GLU A 65 -1.46 9.03 7.29
N GLY A 66 -0.37 8.94 6.53
CA GLY A 66 -0.39 8.89 5.07
C GLY A 66 -1.22 7.71 4.55
N ILE A 67 -1.00 6.50 5.09
CA ILE A 67 -1.76 5.30 4.71
C ILE A 67 -3.25 5.46 5.00
N GLU A 68 -3.63 5.99 6.17
CA GLU A 68 -5.04 6.23 6.47
C GLU A 68 -5.68 7.21 5.47
N LYS A 69 -5.00 8.31 5.15
CA LYS A 69 -5.49 9.27 4.16
C LYS A 69 -5.63 8.62 2.78
N THR A 70 -4.66 7.81 2.37
CA THR A 70 -4.73 7.05 1.11
C THR A 70 -5.92 6.09 1.10
N VAL A 71 -6.09 5.25 2.12
CA VAL A 71 -7.21 4.29 2.18
C VAL A 71 -8.55 5.02 2.14
N ARG A 72 -8.72 6.10 2.92
CA ARG A 72 -9.93 6.93 2.90
C ARG A 72 -10.21 7.49 1.51
N TRP A 73 -9.18 7.98 0.82
CA TRP A 73 -9.32 8.49 -0.54
C TRP A 73 -9.86 7.40 -1.47
N TYR A 74 -9.28 6.20 -1.47
CA TYR A 74 -9.80 5.09 -2.30
C TYR A 74 -11.24 4.72 -1.95
N LEU A 75 -11.59 4.64 -0.67
CA LEU A 75 -12.95 4.32 -0.23
C LEU A 75 -13.98 5.38 -0.67
N GLN A 76 -13.58 6.65 -0.74
CA GLN A 76 -14.44 7.76 -1.15
C GLN A 76 -14.53 7.97 -2.67
N ASN A 77 -13.64 7.37 -3.46
CA ASN A 77 -13.52 7.58 -4.90
C ASN A 77 -13.87 6.31 -5.69
N GLN A 78 -14.99 5.67 -5.37
CA GLN A 78 -15.41 4.40 -5.99
C GLN A 78 -15.60 4.52 -7.51
N SER A 79 -16.26 5.58 -8.00
CA SER A 79 -16.43 5.78 -9.44
C SER A 79 -15.09 5.82 -10.18
N TRP A 80 -14.09 6.48 -9.61
CA TRP A 80 -12.76 6.50 -10.21
C TRP A 80 -12.12 5.10 -10.19
N MET A 81 -12.29 4.35 -9.10
CA MET A 81 -11.79 2.99 -8.99
C MET A 81 -12.43 2.06 -10.03
N ASP A 82 -13.73 2.16 -10.22
CA ASP A 82 -14.49 1.37 -11.20
C ASP A 82 -13.98 1.65 -12.62
N ASP A 83 -13.72 2.92 -12.94
CA ASP A 83 -13.19 3.32 -14.26
C ASP A 83 -11.80 2.71 -14.53
N ILE A 84 -10.90 2.73 -13.54
CA ILE A 84 -9.51 2.29 -13.72
C ILE A 84 -9.29 0.78 -13.57
N THR A 85 -10.24 0.05 -12.99
CA THR A 85 -10.13 -1.41 -12.78
C THR A 85 -10.81 -2.26 -13.86
N SER A 86 -11.49 -1.61 -14.80
CA SER A 86 -12.20 -2.29 -15.89
C SER A 86 -11.27 -2.72 -17.04
N GLY A 87 -11.76 -3.63 -17.89
CA GLY A 87 -11.15 -3.96 -19.18
C GLY A 87 -9.71 -4.52 -19.07
N GLU A 88 -8.75 -3.78 -19.62
CA GLU A 88 -7.35 -4.19 -19.73
C GLU A 88 -6.70 -4.47 -18.38
N TYR A 89 -7.07 -3.74 -17.32
CA TYR A 89 -6.54 -3.97 -15.97
C TYR A 89 -6.90 -5.37 -15.45
N GLN A 90 -8.16 -5.78 -15.64
CA GLN A 90 -8.64 -7.10 -15.23
C GLN A 90 -7.95 -8.21 -16.02
N GLN A 91 -7.74 -8.01 -17.33
CA GLN A 91 -7.03 -8.97 -18.19
C GLN A 91 -5.56 -9.14 -17.77
N TYR A 92 -4.88 -8.03 -17.48
CA TYR A 92 -3.51 -8.03 -16.95
C TYR A 92 -3.42 -8.75 -15.61
N TYR A 93 -4.35 -8.49 -14.69
CA TYR A 93 -4.35 -9.12 -13.38
C TYR A 93 -4.48 -10.66 -13.50
N GLN A 94 -5.37 -11.13 -14.37
CA GLN A 94 -5.50 -12.57 -14.64
C GLN A 94 -4.23 -13.16 -15.24
N SER A 95 -3.62 -12.52 -16.24
CA SER A 95 -2.40 -13.07 -16.88
C SER A 95 -1.21 -13.16 -15.93
N MET A 96 -1.11 -12.22 -14.97
CA MET A 96 0.00 -12.16 -14.04
C MET A 96 -0.16 -13.07 -12.83
N TYR A 97 -1.39 -13.27 -12.34
CA TYR A 97 -1.62 -13.88 -11.01
C TYR A 97 -2.47 -15.15 -11.01
N LYS A 98 -3.12 -15.54 -12.12
CA LYS A 98 -4.02 -16.71 -12.13
C LYS A 98 -3.34 -18.03 -11.78
N ASP A 99 -2.09 -18.20 -12.22
CA ASP A 99 -1.31 -19.43 -12.06
C ASP A 99 -0.13 -19.26 -11.09
N ARG A 100 -0.17 -18.24 -10.21
CA ARG A 100 0.88 -17.94 -9.22
C ARG A 100 0.53 -18.37 -7.81
#